data_AF-A0A4Y4EWK4-F1
#
_entry.id   AF-A0A4Y4EWK4-F1
#
_cell.length_a   1.000
_cell.length_b   1.000
_cell.length_c   1.000
_cell.angle_alpha   90.00
_cell.angle_beta   90.00
_cell.angle_gamma   90.00
#
_symmetry.space_group_name_H-M   'P 1'
#
loop_
_entity.id
_entity.type
_entity.pdbx_description
1 polymer ?
#
loop_
_entity_poly.entity_id
_entity_poly.type
_entity_poly.pdbx_seq_one_letter_code
_entity_poly.pdbx_strand_id
1 'polypeptide(L)'
;MYGSLFFWVIAGIPEPGSDYTFRYYIVPCNEMAHNVADRHQEWLSTPGKKGQQRKDSSVRAVAVEEGAAPYFWNVARYEGRWDLIDDALRD
;
A
#
# COMPACT_ATOMS: atom_id res chain seq x y z
N MET A 1 -1.49 2.19 18.46
CA MET A 1 -1.13 0.85 17.95
C MET A 1 -2.42 0.22 17.46
N TYR A 2 -2.47 -0.30 16.24
CA TYR A 2 -3.66 -1.00 15.74
C TYR A 2 -3.65 -2.45 16.25
N GLY A 3 -4.83 -3.06 16.39
CA GLY A 3 -4.91 -4.47 16.78
C GLY A 3 -4.26 -5.38 15.73
N SER A 4 -3.66 -6.49 16.18
CA SER A 4 -3.03 -7.51 15.31
C SER A 4 -4.01 -8.11 14.30
N LEU A 5 -5.31 -8.04 14.59
CA LEU A 5 -6.39 -8.54 13.72
C LEU A 5 -6.85 -7.53 12.66
N PHE A 6 -6.25 -6.34 12.59
CA PHE A 6 -6.64 -5.34 11.60
C PHE A 6 -5.74 -5.41 10.35
N PHE A 7 -6.37 -5.62 9.20
CA PHE A 7 -5.72 -5.76 7.91
C PHE A 7 -6.33 -4.82 6.87
N TRP A 8 -5.49 -4.37 5.95
CA TRP A 8 -5.91 -3.75 4.71
C TRP A 8 -6.01 -4.82 3.62
N VAL A 9 -7.13 -4.83 2.90
CA VAL A 9 -7.35 -5.68 1.73
C VAL A 9 -7.55 -4.78 0.53
N ILE A 10 -6.56 -4.76 -0.36
CA ILE A 10 -6.60 -3.95 -1.59
C ILE A 10 -6.95 -4.87 -2.75
N ALA A 11 -8.00 -4.54 -3.51
CA ALA A 11 -8.48 -5.35 -4.63
C ALA A 11 -8.14 -4.69 -5.98
N GLY A 12 -7.43 -5.41 -6.83
CA GLY A 12 -7.34 -5.14 -8.26
C GLY A 12 -8.51 -5.81 -8.96
N ILE A 13 -9.49 -5.01 -9.38
CA ILE A 13 -10.69 -5.48 -10.08
C ILE A 13 -10.40 -5.45 -11.59
N PRO A 14 -10.47 -6.59 -12.30
CA PRO A 14 -10.25 -6.62 -13.73
C PRO A 14 -11.35 -5.87 -14.49
N GLU A 15 -11.03 -5.34 -15.67
CA GLU A 15 -12.02 -4.71 -16.53
C GLU A 15 -13.08 -5.73 -16.99
N PRO A 16 -14.36 -5.32 -17.14
CA PRO A 16 -15.41 -6.20 -17.65
C PRO A 16 -15.05 -6.78 -19.02
N GLY A 17 -15.12 -8.12 -19.15
CA GLY A 17 -14.81 -8.82 -20.40
C GLY A 17 -13.32 -9.07 -20.65
N SER A 18 -12.44 -8.71 -19.71
CA SER A 18 -11.03 -9.13 -19.75
C SER A 18 -10.85 -10.54 -19.19
N ASP A 19 -9.75 -11.19 -19.59
CA ASP A 19 -9.35 -12.51 -19.11
C ASP A 19 -8.50 -12.44 -17.81
N TYR A 20 -8.32 -11.25 -17.25
CA TYR A 20 -7.55 -11.04 -16.03
C TYR A 20 -8.32 -11.51 -14.79
N THR A 21 -7.60 -12.08 -13.82
CA THR A 21 -8.16 -12.48 -12.53
C THR A 21 -8.16 -11.31 -11.54
N PHE A 22 -9.02 -11.39 -10.53
CA PHE A 22 -8.95 -10.50 -9.37
C PHE A 22 -7.60 -10.70 -8.66
N ARG A 23 -7.01 -9.58 -8.25
CA ARG A 23 -5.78 -9.56 -7.45
C ARG A 23 -6.08 -8.97 -6.08
N TYR A 24 -5.50 -9.54 -5.04
CA TYR A 24 -5.71 -9.09 -3.66
C TYR A 24 -4.37 -8.91 -2.96
N TYR A 25 -4.20 -7.79 -2.26
CA TYR A 25 -3.01 -7.52 -1.46
C TYR A 25 -3.42 -7.41 0.01
N ILE A 26 -2.87 -8.31 0.84
CA ILE A 26 -3.25 -8.48 2.25
C ILE A 26 -2.14 -7.88 3.11
N VAL A 27 -2.41 -6.71 3.70
CA VAL A 27 -1.37 -5.92 4.38
C VAL A 27 -1.72 -5.76 5.86
N PRO A 28 -0.87 -6.19 6.80
CA PRO A 28 -1.06 -5.91 8.22
C PRO A 28 -1.17 -4.41 8.47
N CYS A 29 -2.08 -3.97 9.36
CA CYS A 29 -2.29 -2.53 9.56
C CYS A 29 -1.04 -1.80 10.08
N ASN A 30 -0.21 -2.45 10.90
CA ASN A 30 1.02 -1.85 11.39
C ASN A 30 2.03 -1.63 10.24
N GLU A 31 2.14 -2.59 9.32
CA GLU A 31 2.97 -2.45 8.12
C GLU A 31 2.48 -1.30 7.24
N MET A 32 1.15 -1.23 7.02
CA MET A 32 0.55 -0.14 6.26
C MET A 32 0.84 1.22 6.90
N ALA A 33 0.57 1.37 8.18
CA ALA A 33 0.71 2.64 8.89
C ALA A 33 2.16 3.15 8.88
N HIS A 34 3.14 2.28 9.18
CA HIS A 34 4.54 2.67 9.20
C HIS A 34 5.04 3.08 7.80
N ASN A 35 4.89 2.20 6.82
CA ASN A 35 5.48 2.45 5.50
C ASN A 35 4.84 3.66 4.79
N VAL A 36 3.52 3.83 4.92
CA VAL A 36 2.83 4.98 4.32
C VAL A 36 3.23 6.31 4.98
N ALA A 37 3.45 6.32 6.30
CA ALA A 37 3.92 7.51 7.00
C ALA A 37 5.35 7.87 6.54
N ASP A 38 6.24 6.90 6.50
CA ASP A 38 7.64 7.11 6.10
C ASP A 38 7.76 7.60 4.66
N ARG A 39 7.03 6.97 3.73
CA ARG A 39 7.03 7.37 2.32
C ARG A 39 6.39 8.73 2.08
N HIS A 40 5.37 9.08 2.85
CA HIS A 40 4.78 10.43 2.79
C HIS A 40 5.77 11.49 3.26
N GLN A 41 6.56 11.23 4.31
CA GLN A 41 7.60 12.14 4.75
C GLN A 41 8.70 12.29 3.69
N GLU A 42 9.13 11.20 3.05
CA GLU A 42 10.09 11.24 1.94
C GLU A 42 9.56 12.04 0.73
N TRP A 43 8.27 11.89 0.43
CA TRP A 43 7.60 12.69 -0.60
C TRP A 43 7.56 14.17 -0.21
N LEU A 44 7.27 14.51 1.05
CA LEU A 44 7.31 15.90 1.51
C LEU A 44 8.73 16.49 1.45
N SER A 45 9.77 15.70 1.72
CA SER A 45 11.14 16.22 1.71
C SER A 45 11.74 16.41 0.31
N THR A 46 11.10 15.90 -0.74
CA THR A 46 11.61 16.00 -2.12
C THR A 46 10.88 17.09 -2.93
N PRO A 47 11.55 17.80 -3.85
CA PRO A 47 10.89 18.79 -4.69
C PRO A 47 9.82 18.17 -5.61
N GLY A 48 8.76 18.93 -5.88
CA GLY A 48 7.75 18.60 -6.87
C GLY A 48 8.29 18.69 -8.31
N LYS A 49 7.45 18.29 -9.28
CA LYS A 49 7.83 18.22 -10.71
C LYS A 49 8.37 19.52 -11.30
N LYS A 50 8.00 20.69 -10.75
CA LYS A 50 8.50 22.02 -11.17
C LYS A 50 9.47 22.63 -10.14
N GLY A 51 10.08 21.81 -9.28
CA GLY A 51 10.98 22.24 -8.21
C GLY A 51 10.28 22.87 -7.00
N GLN A 52 8.95 22.95 -7.00
CA GLN A 52 8.18 23.52 -5.88
C GLN A 52 8.17 22.58 -4.68
N GLN A 53 8.20 23.14 -3.47
CA GLN A 53 7.97 22.39 -2.24
C GLN A 53 6.58 21.73 -2.28
N ARG A 54 6.51 20.46 -1.86
CA ARG A 54 5.23 19.74 -1.81
C ARG A 54 4.39 20.19 -0.62
N LYS A 55 3.07 20.22 -0.81
CA LYS A 55 2.10 20.62 0.23
C LYS A 55 1.58 19.37 0.93
N ASP A 56 1.64 19.38 2.25
CA ASP A 56 1.07 18.30 3.07
C ASP A 56 -0.46 18.21 2.93
N SER A 57 -0.97 16.98 2.99
CA SER A 57 -2.39 16.64 2.91
C SER A 57 -2.66 15.34 3.67
N SER A 58 -3.93 15.02 3.90
CA SER A 58 -4.34 13.74 4.49
C SER A 58 -4.30 12.56 3.50
N VAL A 59 -3.98 12.81 2.23
CA VAL A 59 -3.92 11.75 1.21
C VAL A 59 -2.64 10.94 1.37
N ARG A 60 -2.77 9.64 1.21
CA ARG A 60 -1.67 8.68 1.24
C ARG A 60 -1.78 7.77 0.04
N ALA A 61 -0.63 7.35 -0.49
CA ALA A 61 -0.55 6.55 -1.71
C ALA A 61 0.32 5.32 -1.50
N VAL A 62 -0.11 4.22 -2.10
CA VAL A 62 0.61 2.95 -2.20
C VAL A 62 0.62 2.51 -3.65
N ALA A 63 1.60 1.70 -4.03
CA ALA A 63 1.72 1.12 -5.35
C ALA A 63 1.51 -0.39 -5.29
N VAL A 64 0.85 -0.93 -6.31
CA VAL A 64 0.58 -2.38 -6.45
C VAL A 64 1.39 -3.03 -7.56
N GLU A 65 2.10 -2.23 -8.38
CA GLU A 65 2.89 -2.69 -9.51
C GLU A 65 4.30 -2.10 -9.47
N GLU A 66 5.24 -2.77 -10.15
CA GLU A 66 6.57 -2.23 -10.39
C GLU A 66 6.53 -0.95 -11.24
N GLY A 67 7.55 -0.10 -11.14
CA GLY A 67 7.63 1.15 -11.90
C GLY A 67 6.93 2.36 -11.28
N ALA A 68 6.31 2.19 -10.10
CA ALA A 68 5.84 3.31 -9.30
C ALA A 68 6.99 4.25 -8.88
N ALA A 69 6.66 5.52 -8.61
CA ALA A 69 7.63 6.48 -8.11
C ALA A 69 8.28 5.97 -6.81
N PRO A 70 9.58 6.26 -6.56
CA PRO A 70 10.33 5.69 -5.43
C PRO A 70 9.77 6.07 -4.05
N TYR A 71 9.02 7.17 -3.97
CA TYR A 71 8.33 7.62 -2.76
C TYR A 71 6.92 7.01 -2.59
N PHE A 72 6.52 6.04 -3.42
CA PHE A 72 5.37 5.20 -3.16
C PHE A 72 5.83 3.87 -2.59
N TRP A 73 5.18 3.44 -1.50
CA TRP A 73 5.43 2.12 -0.96
C TRP A 73 4.79 1.07 -1.85
N ASN A 74 5.59 0.12 -2.34
CA ASN A 74 5.11 -0.98 -3.16
C ASN A 74 4.65 -2.16 -2.29
N VAL A 75 3.38 -2.53 -2.41
CA VAL A 75 2.75 -3.63 -1.67
C VAL A 75 2.68 -4.93 -2.44
N ALA A 76 3.34 -5.05 -3.61
CA ALA A 76 3.31 -6.26 -4.44
C ALA A 76 3.70 -7.53 -3.67
N ARG A 77 4.61 -7.42 -2.69
CA ARG A 77 5.01 -8.54 -1.81
C ARG A 77 3.86 -9.14 -0.97
N TYR A 78 2.74 -8.43 -0.87
CA TYR A 78 1.54 -8.84 -0.13
C TYR A 78 0.46 -9.44 -1.03
N GLU A 79 0.72 -9.61 -2.32
CA GLU A 79 -0.23 -10.24 -3.23
C GLU A 79 -0.54 -11.68 -2.80
N GLY A 80 -1.83 -11.99 -2.68
CA GLY A 80 -2.30 -13.33 -2.32
C GLY A 80 -1.96 -13.79 -0.90
N ARG A 81 -1.41 -12.91 -0.04
CA ARG A 81 -0.93 -13.26 1.31
C ARG A 81 -2.04 -13.42 2.36
N TRP A 82 -3.08 -14.19 2.03
CA TRP A 82 -4.18 -14.52 2.94
C TRP A 82 -3.70 -15.30 4.17
N ASP A 83 -2.58 -16.02 4.05
CA ASP A 83 -1.90 -16.70 5.15
C ASP A 83 -1.60 -15.78 6.34
N LEU A 84 -1.39 -14.48 6.11
CA LEU A 84 -1.16 -13.51 7.19
C LEU A 84 -2.37 -13.33 8.11
N ILE A 85 -3.59 -13.46 7.58
CA ILE A 85 -4.81 -13.44 8.38
C ILE A 85 -4.97 -14.76 9.11
N ASP A 86 -4.75 -15.89 8.42
CA ASP A 86 -4.83 -17.22 9.04
C ASP A 86 -3.86 -17.36 10.23
N ASP A 87 -2.63 -16.88 10.07
CA ASP A 87 -1.62 -16.90 11.12
C ASP A 87 -2.03 -16.02 12.31
N ALA A 88 -2.55 -14.81 12.04
CA ALA A 88 -3.01 -13.89 13.09
C ALA A 88 -4.22 -14.41 13.89
N LEU A 89 -4.96 -15.39 13.36
CA LEU A 89 -6.09 -16.04 14.04
C LEU A 89 -5.68 -17.28 14.85
N ARG A 90 -4.45 -17.78 14.67
CA ARG A 90 -3.92 -18.94 15.40
C ARG A 90 -3.22 -18.55 16.71
N ASP A 91 -2.86 -17.28 16.85
CA ASP A 91 -2.30 -16.65 18.06
C ASP A 91 -3.40 -16.20 19.04
#